data_AF-A0A2E6B2H6-F1
#
_entry.id   AF-A0A2E6B2H6-F1
#
_cell.length_a   1.000
_cell.length_b   1.000
_cell.length_c   1.000
_cell.angle_alpha   90.00
_cell.angle_beta   90.00
_cell.angle_gamma   90.00
#
_symmetry.space_group_name_H-M   'P 1'
#
loop_
_entity.id
_entity.type
_entity.pdbx_description
1 polymer ?
#
loop_
_entity_poly.entity_id
_entity_poly.type
_entity_poly.pdbx_seq_one_letter_code
_entity_poly.pdbx_strand_id
1 'polypeptide(L)'
;MGVEETTSDIWPFVIYTLVVGVVLAATLIVSWFFGSKARHGGAQDVPYESGIVSVGEAENMRLSIEFYLVAIFFVIFDLETIFIVAWAVAFEEVGWAGYAGVAIFIGILLVALVYELKSGALDWGRKSRHSEPSKYAVVENG
;
A
#
# COMPACT_ATOMS: atom_id res chain seq x y z
N MET A 1 -28.19 -23.73 23.11
CA MET A 1 -28.60 -24.09 21.73
C MET A 1 -28.27 -22.89 20.86
N GLY A 2 -27.11 -22.88 20.20
CA GLY A 2 -26.60 -21.67 19.54
C GLY A 2 -25.14 -21.70 19.06
N VAL A 3 -24.42 -22.82 19.21
CA VAL A 3 -23.04 -22.98 18.72
C VAL A 3 -22.98 -23.86 17.46
N GLU A 4 -23.99 -24.70 17.22
CA GLU A 4 -24.06 -25.54 16.01
C GLU A 4 -24.50 -24.74 14.76
N GLU A 5 -25.41 -23.76 14.90
CA GLU A 5 -25.90 -22.94 13.77
C GLU A 5 -24.80 -22.02 13.19
N THR A 6 -23.94 -21.41 14.03
CA THR A 6 -22.82 -20.56 13.57
C THR A 6 -21.72 -21.37 12.90
N THR A 7 -21.51 -22.62 13.32
CA THR A 7 -20.51 -23.49 12.72
C THR A 7 -20.93 -23.91 11.31
N SER A 8 -22.21 -24.13 11.05
CA SER A 8 -22.72 -24.39 9.69
C SER A 8 -22.64 -23.19 8.75
N ASP A 9 -22.66 -21.97 9.28
CA ASP A 9 -22.70 -20.72 8.48
C ASP A 9 -21.32 -20.31 7.92
N ILE A 10 -20.23 -20.67 8.60
CA ILE A 10 -18.86 -20.38 8.10
C ILE A 10 -18.42 -21.32 6.97
N TRP A 11 -19.01 -22.52 6.87
CA TRP A 11 -18.65 -23.52 5.86
C TRP A 11 -18.85 -23.03 4.42
N PRO A 12 -19.98 -22.38 4.07
CA PRO A 12 -20.14 -21.71 2.77
C PRO A 12 -19.01 -20.74 2.42
N PHE A 13 -18.55 -19.93 3.38
CA PHE A 13 -17.48 -18.96 3.16
C PHE A 13 -16.12 -19.64 2.93
N VAL A 14 -15.83 -20.69 3.72
CA VAL A 14 -14.60 -21.48 3.57
C VAL A 14 -14.59 -22.20 2.23
N ILE A 15 -15.69 -22.85 1.85
CA ILE A 15 -15.84 -23.54 0.57
C ILE A 15 -15.71 -22.55 -0.58
N TYR A 16 -16.37 -21.40 -0.51
CA TYR A 16 -16.27 -20.34 -1.53
C TYR A 16 -14.82 -19.89 -1.71
N THR A 17 -14.13 -19.57 -0.61
CA THR A 17 -12.72 -19.13 -0.64
C THR A 17 -11.82 -20.21 -1.25
N LEU A 18 -12.04 -21.48 -0.89
CA LEU A 18 -11.30 -22.61 -1.44
C LEU A 18 -11.57 -22.78 -2.93
N VAL A 19 -12.83 -22.71 -3.36
CA VAL A 19 -13.20 -22.81 -4.78
C VAL A 19 -12.55 -21.68 -5.58
N VAL A 20 -12.60 -20.44 -5.10
CA VAL A 20 -11.92 -19.31 -5.76
C VAL A 20 -10.42 -19.56 -5.84
N GLY A 21 -9.78 -19.99 -4.75
CA GLY A 21 -8.36 -20.33 -4.73
C GLY A 21 -7.99 -21.44 -5.71
N VAL A 22 -8.82 -22.50 -5.80
CA VAL A 22 -8.63 -23.60 -6.75
C VAL A 22 -8.83 -23.13 -8.19
N VAL A 23 -9.82 -22.29 -8.47
CA VAL A 23 -10.04 -21.74 -9.81
C VAL A 23 -8.85 -20.87 -10.23
N LEU A 24 -8.36 -19.98 -9.35
CA LEU A 24 -7.16 -19.18 -9.63
C LEU A 24 -5.91 -20.04 -9.84
N ALA A 25 -5.71 -21.08 -9.02
CA ALA A 25 -4.61 -22.01 -9.19
C ALA A 25 -4.74 -22.80 -10.50
N ALA A 26 -5.94 -23.27 -10.84
CA ALA A 26 -6.21 -24.02 -12.06
C ALA A 26 -5.99 -23.15 -13.30
N THR A 27 -6.42 -21.89 -13.31
CA THR A 27 -6.16 -20.98 -14.43
C THR A 27 -4.67 -20.70 -14.59
N LEU A 28 -3.92 -20.53 -13.51
CA LEU A 28 -2.46 -20.41 -13.56
C LEU A 28 -1.79 -21.69 -14.07
N ILE A 29 -2.22 -22.88 -13.64
CA ILE A 29 -1.69 -24.17 -14.09
C ILE A 29 -1.99 -24.40 -15.58
N VAL A 30 -3.23 -24.13 -16.01
CA VAL A 30 -3.63 -24.22 -17.42
C VAL A 30 -2.81 -23.24 -18.25
N SER A 31 -2.65 -21.99 -17.78
CA SER A 31 -1.80 -21.00 -18.44
C SER A 31 -0.33 -21.40 -18.48
N TRP A 32 0.18 -22.11 -17.47
CA TRP A 32 1.55 -22.62 -17.47
C TRP A 32 1.71 -23.81 -18.43
N PHE A 33 0.71 -24.69 -18.53
CA PHE A 33 0.73 -25.85 -19.41
C PHE A 33 0.54 -25.47 -20.89
N PHE A 34 -0.40 -24.55 -21.17
CA PHE A 34 -0.68 -24.03 -22.51
C PHE A 34 0.23 -22.88 -22.91
N GLY A 35 0.84 -22.18 -21.95
CA GLY A 35 1.86 -21.19 -22.21
C GLY A 35 2.99 -21.87 -22.95
N SER A 36 3.11 -21.56 -24.25
CA SER A 36 4.21 -22.04 -25.08
C SER A 36 5.49 -21.82 -24.29
N LYS A 37 6.21 -22.90 -23.96
CA LYS A 37 7.45 -22.88 -23.19
C LYS A 37 8.31 -21.74 -23.73
N ALA A 38 8.22 -20.58 -23.08
CA ALA A 38 8.87 -19.37 -23.57
C ALA A 38 10.33 -19.76 -23.66
N ARG A 39 10.91 -19.55 -24.83
CA ARG A 39 12.27 -20.00 -25.14
C ARG A 39 13.19 -19.13 -24.28
N HIS A 40 13.42 -19.56 -23.04
CA HIS A 40 14.33 -18.93 -22.10
C HIS A 40 15.69 -18.89 -22.78
N GLY A 41 16.15 -17.70 -23.11
CA GLY A 41 17.28 -17.51 -24.01
C GLY A 41 17.09 -16.36 -25.00
N GLY A 42 17.24 -15.14 -24.50
CA GLY A 42 17.47 -13.95 -25.33
C GLY A 42 16.85 -12.68 -24.76
N ALA A 43 16.71 -11.66 -25.62
CA ALA A 43 16.23 -10.31 -25.32
C ALA A 43 14.81 -10.22 -24.70
N GLN A 44 14.12 -11.35 -24.50
CA GLN A 44 12.83 -11.43 -23.80
C GLN A 44 12.98 -11.57 -22.27
N ASP A 45 14.16 -12.01 -21.79
CA ASP A 45 14.46 -12.17 -20.35
C ASP A 45 15.15 -10.93 -19.75
N VAL A 46 15.42 -9.90 -20.55
CA VAL A 46 16.02 -8.64 -20.06
C VAL A 46 14.93 -7.63 -19.73
N PRO A 47 14.90 -7.07 -18.50
CA PRO A 47 13.95 -6.01 -18.16
C PRO A 47 14.19 -4.77 -19.04
N TYR A 48 13.12 -4.28 -19.67
CA TYR A 48 13.04 -3.03 -20.46
C TYR A 48 13.97 -2.93 -21.68
N GLU A 49 13.39 -2.88 -22.89
CA GLU A 49 14.10 -2.92 -24.19
C GLU A 49 14.95 -1.68 -24.53
N SER A 50 15.02 -0.65 -23.68
CA SER A 50 15.67 0.61 -24.01
C SER A 50 17.20 0.60 -23.85
N GLY A 51 17.84 -0.56 -23.63
CA GLY A 51 19.30 -0.67 -23.55
C GLY A 51 19.95 -0.02 -22.31
N ILE A 52 19.14 0.46 -21.36
CA ILE A 52 19.62 0.90 -20.05
C ILE A 52 19.70 -0.36 -19.17
N VAL A 53 20.89 -0.95 -19.11
CA VAL A 53 21.23 -1.85 -18.01
C VAL A 53 20.91 -1.11 -16.71
N SER A 54 20.14 -1.74 -15.82
CA SER A 54 19.88 -1.19 -14.48
C SER A 54 21.22 -1.11 -13.72
N VAL A 55 21.98 -0.04 -13.95
CA VAL A 55 23.24 0.25 -13.28
C VAL A 55 22.92 1.02 -12.02
N GLY A 56 22.83 0.28 -10.93
CA GLY A 56 22.64 0.83 -9.60
C GLY A 56 22.22 -0.30 -8.69
N GLU A 57 23.05 -0.60 -7.70
CA GLU A 57 22.60 -1.34 -6.53
C GLU A 57 21.28 -0.72 -6.09
N ALA A 58 20.23 -1.53 -5.96
CA ALA A 58 18.93 -1.08 -5.44
C ALA A 58 19.07 -0.33 -4.10
N GLU A 59 20.22 -0.49 -3.43
CA GLU A 59 20.69 0.21 -2.24
C GLU A 59 20.73 1.75 -2.37
N ASN A 60 21.00 2.31 -3.57
CA ASN A 60 21.09 3.77 -3.76
C ASN A 60 19.80 4.44 -4.26
N MET A 61 18.72 3.68 -4.44
CA MET A 61 17.39 4.25 -4.62
C MET A 61 16.89 4.69 -3.24
N ARG A 62 17.16 5.94 -2.89
CA ARG A 62 16.57 6.58 -1.72
C ARG A 62 15.05 6.69 -1.94
N LEU A 63 14.32 5.68 -1.52
CA LEU A 63 12.86 5.75 -1.38
C LEU A 63 12.58 6.98 -0.52
N SER A 64 11.73 7.84 -1.07
CA SER A 64 11.47 9.14 -0.49
C SER A 64 10.70 8.95 0.83
N ILE A 65 11.04 9.73 1.86
CA ILE A 65 10.48 9.58 3.22
C ILE A 65 8.95 9.74 3.23
N GLU A 66 8.42 10.45 2.25
CA GLU A 66 7.01 10.72 2.01
C GLU A 66 6.20 9.41 1.89
N PHE A 67 6.74 8.36 1.27
CA PHE A 67 6.06 7.06 1.21
C PHE A 67 5.89 6.39 2.58
N TYR A 68 6.89 6.56 3.45
CA TYR A 68 6.85 6.03 4.82
C TYR A 68 5.85 6.80 5.69
N LEU A 69 5.79 8.12 5.54
CA LEU A 69 4.82 8.96 6.25
C LEU A 69 3.38 8.58 5.89
N VAL A 70 3.09 8.34 4.61
CA VAL A 70 1.77 7.85 4.17
C VAL A 70 1.44 6.49 4.77
N ALA A 71 2.41 5.57 4.86
CA ALA A 71 2.21 4.24 5.43
C ALA A 71 1.91 4.29 6.94
N ILE A 72 2.66 5.07 7.72
CA ILE A 72 2.37 5.26 9.15
C ILE A 72 1.00 5.93 9.33
N PHE A 73 0.71 6.96 8.55
CA PHE A 73 -0.56 7.67 8.63
C PHE A 73 -1.74 6.73 8.37
N PHE A 74 -1.62 5.85 7.37
CA PHE A 74 -2.63 4.83 7.10
C PHE A 74 -2.86 3.90 8.31
N VAL A 75 -1.78 3.43 8.95
CA VAL A 75 -1.89 2.57 10.14
C VAL A 75 -2.56 3.29 11.31
N ILE A 76 -2.22 4.56 11.55
CA ILE A 76 -2.84 5.34 12.63
C ILE A 76 -4.34 5.56 12.33
N PHE A 77 -4.68 5.98 11.11
CA PHE A 77 -6.08 6.19 10.72
C PHE A 77 -6.90 4.88 10.74
N ASP A 78 -6.31 3.75 10.37
CA ASP A 78 -6.94 2.42 10.47
C ASP A 78 -7.20 2.05 11.94
N LEU A 79 -6.24 2.31 12.83
CA LEU A 79 -6.41 2.14 14.28
C LEU A 79 -7.47 3.07 14.87
N GLU A 80 -7.64 4.27 14.33
CA GLU A 80 -8.69 5.18 14.78
C GLU A 80 -10.08 4.70 14.33
N THR A 81 -10.17 4.15 13.13
CA THR A 81 -11.41 3.61 12.56
C THR A 81 -11.92 2.42 13.38
N ILE A 82 -11.05 1.52 13.84
CA ILE A 82 -11.48 0.39 14.69
C ILE A 82 -12.09 0.86 16.02
N PHE A 83 -11.63 1.99 16.60
CA PHE A 83 -12.26 2.56 17.79
C PHE A 83 -13.66 3.10 17.51
N ILE A 84 -13.86 3.76 16.36
CA ILE A 84 -15.18 4.23 15.93
C ILE A 84 -16.11 3.03 15.70
N VAL A 85 -15.64 1.97 15.06
CA VAL A 85 -16.42 0.75 14.84
C VAL A 85 -16.76 0.07 16.17
N ALA A 86 -15.82 -0.04 17.10
CA ALA A 86 -16.06 -0.62 18.43
C ALA A 86 -17.15 0.15 19.18
N TRP A 87 -17.10 1.49 19.14
CA TRP A 87 -18.19 2.31 19.68
C TRP A 87 -19.50 2.13 18.92
N ALA A 88 -19.48 2.04 17.58
CA ALA A 88 -20.68 1.86 16.77
C ALA A 88 -21.41 0.56 17.11
N VAL A 89 -20.65 -0.52 17.37
CA VAL A 89 -21.20 -1.81 17.84
C VAL A 89 -21.83 -1.67 19.24
N ALA A 90 -21.23 -0.88 20.13
CA ALA A 90 -21.72 -0.68 21.49
C ALA A 90 -22.68 0.51 21.66
N PHE A 91 -23.10 1.17 20.57
CA PHE A 91 -23.77 2.48 20.59
C PHE A 91 -24.99 2.53 21.53
N GLU A 92 -25.79 1.45 21.53
CA GLU A 92 -27.01 1.36 22.35
C GLU A 92 -26.70 1.30 23.86
N GLU A 93 -25.55 0.75 24.27
CA GLU A 93 -25.20 0.55 25.67
C GLU A 93 -24.56 1.80 26.30
N VAL A 94 -23.76 2.54 25.54
CA VAL A 94 -23.01 3.72 26.04
C VAL A 94 -23.80 5.03 25.97
N GLY A 95 -24.88 5.10 25.18
CA GLY A 95 -25.77 6.25 25.11
C GLY A 95 -25.08 7.59 24.84
N TRP A 96 -25.60 8.67 25.43
CA TRP A 96 -25.11 10.04 25.22
C TRP A 96 -23.65 10.27 25.65
N ALA A 97 -23.18 9.57 26.69
CA ALA A 97 -21.80 9.68 27.14
C ALA A 97 -20.83 9.09 26.10
N GLY A 98 -21.17 7.94 25.51
CA GLY A 98 -20.40 7.36 24.40
C GLY A 98 -20.41 8.25 23.17
N TYR A 99 -21.57 8.82 22.83
CA TYR A 99 -21.69 9.76 21.72
C TYR A 99 -20.78 10.98 21.88
N ALA A 100 -20.78 11.61 23.06
CA ALA A 100 -19.88 12.73 23.35
C ALA A 100 -18.41 12.30 23.27
N GLY A 101 -18.08 11.12 23.77
CA GLY A 101 -16.73 10.54 23.68
C GLY A 101 -16.25 10.39 22.25
N VAL A 102 -17.06 9.77 21.38
CA VAL A 102 -16.71 9.60 19.96
C VAL A 102 -16.73 10.90 19.18
N ALA A 103 -17.63 11.83 19.50
CA ALA A 103 -17.61 13.16 18.88
C ALA A 103 -16.31 13.92 19.16
N ILE A 104 -15.81 13.85 20.41
CA ILE A 104 -14.51 14.44 20.78
C ILE A 104 -13.36 13.69 20.08
N PHE A 105 -13.41 12.36 20.07
CA PHE A 105 -12.40 11.53 19.40
C PHE A 105 -12.28 11.90 17.92
N ILE A 106 -13.39 11.90 17.17
CA ILE A 106 -13.45 12.33 15.76
C ILE A 106 -12.96 13.78 15.61
N GLY A 107 -13.31 14.67 16.53
CA GLY A 107 -12.81 16.05 16.54
C GLY A 107 -11.28 16.13 16.59
N ILE A 108 -10.64 15.30 17.42
CA ILE A 108 -9.17 15.21 17.49
C ILE A 108 -8.61 14.66 16.17
N LEU A 109 -9.24 13.63 15.58
CA LEU A 109 -8.81 13.08 14.28
C LEU A 109 -8.84 14.13 13.18
N LEU A 110 -9.91 14.93 13.13
CA LEU A 110 -10.05 16.01 12.16
C LEU A 110 -8.95 17.05 12.32
N VAL A 111 -8.60 17.42 13.57
CA VAL A 111 -7.49 18.35 13.83
C VAL A 111 -6.16 17.77 13.38
N ALA A 112 -5.88 16.50 13.71
CA ALA A 112 -4.66 15.81 13.30
C ALA A 112 -4.56 15.70 11.76
N LEU A 113 -5.66 15.31 11.09
CA LEU A 113 -5.74 15.24 9.64
C LEU A 113 -5.51 16.60 8.98
N VAL A 114 -6.16 17.66 9.47
CA VAL A 114 -5.99 19.01 8.92
C VAL A 114 -4.56 19.52 9.13
N TYR A 115 -3.95 19.21 10.28
CA TYR A 115 -2.56 19.55 10.55
C TYR A 115 -1.61 18.85 9.57
N GLU A 116 -1.79 17.55 9.35
CA GLU A 116 -0.95 16.75 8.45
C GLU A 116 -1.08 17.21 7.00
N LEU A 117 -2.31 17.45 6.53
CA LEU A 117 -2.59 17.98 5.18
C LEU A 117 -1.92 19.35 4.96
N LYS A 118 -1.86 20.20 6.00
CA LYS A 118 -1.20 21.51 5.93
C LYS A 118 0.31 21.43 6.04
N SER A 119 0.85 20.39 6.67
CA SER A 119 2.29 20.25 6.93
C SER A 119 3.09 19.89 5.68
N GLY A 120 2.41 19.60 4.56
CA GLY A 120 3.08 19.34 3.28
C GLY A 120 3.92 18.06 3.29
N ALA A 121 3.66 17.13 4.23
CA ALA A 121 4.28 15.81 4.26
C ALA A 121 4.02 15.00 2.96
N LEU A 122 3.03 15.43 2.17
CA LEU A 122 2.70 14.90 0.85
C LEU A 122 3.25 15.74 -0.33
N ASP A 123 3.93 16.86 -0.07
CA ASP A 123 4.34 17.78 -1.14
C ASP A 123 5.59 17.25 -1.84
N TRP A 124 5.40 16.82 -3.08
CA TRP A 124 6.43 16.25 -3.96
C TRP A 124 7.31 17.35 -4.54
N GLY A 125 8.10 17.99 -3.69
CA GLY A 125 9.05 19.02 -4.08
C GLY A 125 10.22 18.41 -4.86
N ARG A 126 10.17 18.51 -6.19
CA ARG A 126 11.29 18.22 -7.11
C ARG A 126 12.57 18.88 -6.57
N LYS A 127 13.41 18.12 -5.88
CA LYS A 127 14.75 18.59 -5.49
C LYS A 127 15.60 18.54 -6.75
N SER A 128 15.51 19.60 -7.56
CA SER A 128 16.35 19.79 -8.74
C SER A 128 17.80 19.68 -8.28
N ARG A 129 18.43 18.55 -8.60
CA ARG A 129 19.84 18.32 -8.32
C ARG A 129 20.59 19.35 -9.16
N HIS A 130 21.11 20.38 -8.50
CA HIS A 130 21.97 21.35 -9.13
C HIS A 130 23.22 20.58 -9.57
N SER A 131 23.27 20.21 -10.85
CA SER A 131 24.48 19.70 -11.47
C SER A 131 25.48 20.84 -11.48
N GLU A 132 26.53 20.71 -10.66
CA GLU A 132 27.71 21.56 -10.72
C GLU A 132 28.21 21.57 -12.17
N PRO A 133 28.50 22.73 -12.78
CA PRO A 133 29.01 22.78 -14.13
C PRO A 133 30.35 22.04 -14.19
N SER A 134 30.40 21.01 -15.02
CA SER A 134 31.58 20.21 -15.33
C SER A 134 32.78 21.12 -15.62
N LYS A 135 33.82 21.04 -14.76
CA LYS A 135 35.10 21.76 -14.92
C LYS A 135 35.88 21.34 -16.17
N TYR A 136 35.40 20.34 -16.91
CA TYR A 136 36.06 19.82 -18.11
C TYR A 136 35.74 20.63 -19.38
N ALA A 137 34.77 21.54 -19.35
CA ALA A 137 34.47 22.43 -20.48
C ALA A 137 35.53 23.52 -20.73
N VAL A 138 36.50 23.70 -19.83
CA VAL A 138 37.53 24.74 -19.92
C VAL A 138 38.84 24.22 -20.54
N VAL A 139 39.00 22.91 -20.73
CA VAL A 139 40.26 22.32 -21.23
C VAL A 139 40.26 22.16 -22.76
N GLU A 140 39.16 22.47 -23.45
CA GLU A 140 39.06 22.33 -24.91
C GLU A 140 39.46 23.62 -25.68
N ASN A 141 39.78 24.72 -25.00
CA ASN A 141 40.21 25.98 -25.63
C ASN A 141 41.37 26.66 -24.89
N GLY A 142 42.54 26.01 -24.87
CA GLY A 142 43.77 26.61 -24.35
C GLY A 142 45.03 25.84 -24.73
#